data_AF-A0A496W6Y8-F1
#
_entry.id   AF-A0A496W6Y8-F1
#
_cell.length_a   1.000
_cell.length_b   1.000
_cell.length_c   1.000
_cell.angle_alpha   90.00
_cell.angle_beta   90.00
_cell.angle_gamma   90.00
#
_symmetry.space_group_name_H-M   'P 1'
#
loop_
_entity.id
_entity.type
_entity.pdbx_description
1 polymer ?
#
loop_
_entity_poly.entity_id
_entity_poly.type
_entity_poly.pdbx_seq_one_letter_code
_entity_poly.pdbx_strand_id
1 'polypeptide(L)'
;MIQLLLANQPVNQINEQLTKRDQHLGLELESSNLLSFFVERLVSEFTEAKFILTIRDCYSWLDSCLNHQLNAQRTEEMAFWWRYRDFCFRPEQFKHAAQEQILAEHHLYTLDGYLSYWQRINQNILATIPPERLLIVRTVEIEASIDKIAQFLPIPVETLNPSRSHLYKAQKKFNLLWQIDRDFLEQKVEFYCRPLMDQYFPEVRQMNDVLGRDAKGMGK
;
A
#
# COMPACT_ATOMS: atom_id res chain seq x y z
N MET A 1 -2.20 -11.45 -14.73
CA MET A 1 -0.85 -10.95 -14.36
C MET A 1 -0.39 -11.41 -12.98
N ILE A 2 -1.06 -11.07 -11.88
CA ILE A 2 -0.61 -11.55 -10.55
C ILE A 2 -0.70 -13.08 -10.40
N GLN A 3 -1.66 -13.76 -11.05
CA GLN A 3 -1.65 -15.22 -11.14
C GLN A 3 -0.38 -15.76 -11.83
N LEU A 4 0.16 -15.04 -12.82
CA LEU A 4 1.40 -15.41 -13.50
C LEU A 4 2.60 -15.20 -12.58
N LEU A 5 2.62 -14.11 -11.81
CA LEU A 5 3.62 -13.90 -10.75
C LEU A 5 3.54 -14.98 -9.69
N LEU A 6 2.34 -15.28 -9.18
CA LEU A 6 2.12 -16.34 -8.18
C LEU A 6 2.46 -17.73 -8.72
N ALA A 7 2.40 -17.94 -10.04
CA ALA A 7 2.77 -19.17 -10.71
C ALA A 7 4.23 -19.14 -11.26
N ASN A 8 5.03 -18.14 -10.90
CA ASN A 8 6.43 -17.96 -11.32
C ASN A 8 6.64 -18.12 -12.85
N GLN A 9 5.75 -17.55 -13.65
CA GLN A 9 5.82 -17.66 -15.11
C GLN A 9 6.95 -16.80 -15.73
N PRO A 10 7.43 -17.14 -16.93
CA PRO A 10 8.47 -16.39 -17.63
C PRO A 10 8.11 -14.92 -17.88
N VAL A 11 9.15 -14.06 -17.90
CA VAL A 11 9.01 -12.60 -18.05
C VAL A 11 8.32 -12.18 -19.35
N ASN A 12 8.59 -12.85 -20.46
CA ASN A 12 7.99 -12.54 -21.76
C ASN A 12 6.45 -12.69 -21.74
N GLN A 13 5.92 -13.69 -21.03
CA GLN A 13 4.48 -13.88 -20.91
C GLN A 13 3.82 -12.74 -20.11
N ILE A 14 4.52 -12.18 -19.12
CA ILE A 14 4.03 -11.03 -18.35
C ILE A 14 3.95 -9.79 -19.26
N ASN A 15 4.99 -9.52 -20.05
CA ASN A 15 5.02 -8.38 -20.96
C ASN A 15 3.91 -8.47 -22.02
N GLU A 16 3.75 -9.63 -22.66
CA GLU A 16 2.67 -9.81 -23.64
C GLU A 16 1.28 -9.54 -23.04
N GLN A 17 1.05 -9.92 -21.79
CA GLN A 17 -0.23 -9.70 -21.12
C GLN A 17 -0.45 -8.22 -20.77
N LEU A 18 0.61 -7.48 -20.42
CA LEU A 18 0.54 -6.03 -20.23
C LEU A 18 0.16 -5.32 -21.53
N THR A 19 0.86 -5.61 -22.63
CA THR A 19 0.60 -4.99 -23.93
C THR A 19 -0.78 -5.35 -24.49
N LYS A 20 -1.17 -6.63 -24.44
CA LYS A 20 -2.51 -7.08 -24.91
C LYS A 20 -3.61 -6.40 -24.12
N ARG A 21 -3.42 -6.22 -22.81
CA ARG A 21 -4.40 -5.59 -21.94
C ARG A 21 -4.55 -4.10 -22.24
N ASP A 22 -3.43 -3.39 -22.42
CA ASP A 22 -3.46 -1.98 -22.79
C ASP A 22 -4.19 -1.77 -24.13
N GLN A 23 -3.82 -2.53 -25.17
CA GLN A 23 -4.46 -2.48 -26.48
C GLN A 23 -5.96 -2.82 -26.44
N HIS A 24 -6.34 -3.79 -25.60
CA HIS A 24 -7.73 -4.23 -25.50
C HIS A 24 -8.62 -3.23 -24.75
N LEU A 25 -8.08 -2.58 -23.73
CA LEU A 25 -8.86 -1.73 -22.82
C LEU A 25 -8.73 -0.24 -23.13
N GLY A 26 -7.73 0.19 -23.90
CA GLY A 26 -7.47 1.61 -24.20
C GLY A 26 -7.36 2.45 -22.93
N LEU A 27 -6.60 1.96 -21.94
CA LEU A 27 -6.59 2.55 -20.60
C LEU A 27 -5.94 3.93 -20.59
N GLU A 28 -6.75 4.98 -20.39
CA GLU A 28 -6.23 6.33 -20.10
C GLU A 28 -5.65 6.44 -18.68
N LEU A 29 -6.12 5.59 -17.76
CA LEU A 29 -5.67 5.53 -16.37
C LEU A 29 -5.81 4.12 -15.82
N GLU A 30 -4.83 3.70 -15.01
CA GLU A 30 -4.95 2.51 -14.19
C GLU A 30 -4.60 2.82 -12.73
N SER A 31 -5.49 2.40 -11.82
CA SER A 31 -5.24 2.43 -10.38
C SER A 31 -5.39 1.04 -9.81
N SER A 32 -4.26 0.38 -9.54
CA SER A 32 -4.22 -0.95 -8.94
C SER A 32 -2.96 -1.09 -8.09
N ASN A 33 -3.11 -1.65 -6.88
CA ASN A 33 -1.98 -1.97 -6.01
C ASN A 33 -1.00 -2.97 -6.65
N LEU A 34 -1.48 -3.76 -7.62
CA LEU A 34 -0.67 -4.74 -8.33
C LEU A 34 0.38 -4.11 -9.24
N LEU A 35 0.20 -2.85 -9.66
CA LEU A 35 1.14 -2.16 -10.55
C LEU A 35 2.54 -2.01 -9.96
N SER A 36 2.63 -1.92 -8.62
CA SER A 36 3.90 -1.84 -7.90
C SER A 36 4.86 -3.01 -8.19
N PHE A 37 4.35 -4.19 -8.56
CA PHE A 37 5.16 -5.35 -8.92
C PHE A 37 5.66 -5.33 -10.37
N PHE A 38 5.09 -4.48 -11.21
CA PHE A 38 5.40 -4.40 -12.63
C PHE A 38 6.07 -3.08 -13.01
N VAL A 39 6.43 -2.23 -12.03
CA VAL A 39 6.91 -0.86 -12.27
C VAL A 39 8.05 -0.78 -13.29
N GLU A 40 9.05 -1.65 -13.22
CA GLU A 40 10.14 -1.69 -14.21
C GLU A 40 9.64 -1.87 -15.64
N ARG A 41 8.64 -2.74 -15.82
CA ARG A 41 8.08 -3.08 -17.14
C ARG A 41 7.16 -1.96 -17.60
N LEU A 42 6.36 -1.40 -16.70
CA LEU A 42 5.50 -0.26 -17.01
C LEU A 42 6.33 0.94 -17.48
N VAL A 43 7.46 1.21 -16.81
CA VAL A 43 8.38 2.30 -17.18
C VAL A 43 9.03 2.06 -18.54
N SER A 44 9.44 0.81 -18.84
CA SER A 44 10.13 0.47 -20.09
C SER A 44 9.21 0.38 -21.30
N GLU A 45 8.02 -0.22 -21.14
CA GLU A 45 7.09 -0.49 -22.24
C GLU A 45 6.27 0.75 -22.60
N PHE A 46 5.90 1.57 -21.60
CA PHE A 46 5.07 2.75 -21.81
C PHE A 46 5.89 4.02 -21.57
N THR A 47 6.72 4.42 -22.54
CA THR A 47 7.70 5.52 -22.35
C THR A 47 7.07 6.87 -22.01
N GLU A 48 5.86 7.13 -22.51
CA GLU A 48 5.12 8.38 -22.28
C GLU A 48 4.22 8.35 -21.04
N ALA A 49 4.09 7.18 -20.38
CA ALA A 49 3.23 7.06 -19.22
C ALA A 49 3.77 7.89 -18.04
N LYS A 50 2.86 8.62 -17.39
CA LYS A 50 3.10 9.34 -16.15
C LYS A 50 2.59 8.51 -14.97
N PHE A 51 3.29 8.59 -13.84
CA PHE A 51 2.98 7.79 -12.66
C PHE A 51 2.67 8.69 -11.47
N ILE A 52 1.68 8.30 -10.69
CA ILE A 52 1.34 8.95 -9.43
C ILE A 52 1.55 7.93 -8.31
N LEU A 53 2.52 8.17 -7.43
CA LEU A 53 2.69 7.42 -6.19
C LEU A 53 1.86 8.08 -5.09
N THR A 54 0.80 7.41 -4.67
CA THR A 54 0.10 7.76 -3.43
C THR A 54 0.78 7.08 -2.25
N ILE A 55 1.32 7.87 -1.32
CA ILE A 55 2.05 7.37 -0.16
C ILE A 55 1.34 7.75 1.14
N ARG A 56 1.31 6.85 2.12
CA ARG A 56 0.76 7.07 3.46
C ARG A 56 1.82 6.74 4.49
N ASP A 57 1.79 7.42 5.64
CA ASP A 57 2.64 7.08 6.77
C ASP A 57 2.45 5.61 7.17
N CYS A 58 3.53 4.98 7.64
CA CYS A 58 3.55 3.54 7.88
C CYS A 58 2.55 3.09 8.95
N TYR A 59 2.23 3.92 9.95
CA TYR A 59 1.30 3.56 11.02
C TYR A 59 -0.15 3.58 10.55
N SER A 60 -0.59 4.65 9.88
CA SER A 60 -1.94 4.74 9.31
C SER A 60 -2.15 3.77 8.16
N TRP A 61 -1.09 3.45 7.41
CA TRP A 61 -1.12 2.36 6.43
C TRP A 61 -1.30 1.01 7.12
N LEU A 62 -0.51 0.72 8.15
CA LEU A 62 -0.58 -0.54 8.88
C LEU A 62 -1.95 -0.73 9.53
N ASP A 63 -2.46 0.28 10.25
CA ASP A 63 -3.81 0.24 10.85
C ASP A 63 -4.88 -0.03 9.79
N SER A 64 -4.79 0.62 8.63
CA SER A 64 -5.68 0.38 7.49
C SER A 64 -5.59 -1.07 6.98
N CYS A 65 -4.39 -1.64 6.89
CA CYS A 65 -4.18 -3.03 6.46
C CYS A 65 -4.72 -4.05 7.45
N LEU A 66 -4.53 -3.82 8.76
CA LEU A 66 -5.07 -4.69 9.81
C LEU A 66 -6.60 -4.63 9.81
N ASN A 67 -7.18 -3.43 9.83
CA ASN A 67 -8.63 -3.25 9.80
C ASN A 67 -9.25 -3.86 8.53
N HIS A 68 -8.63 -3.69 7.36
CA HIS A 68 -9.13 -4.29 6.13
C HIS A 68 -9.16 -5.83 6.19
N GLN A 69 -8.14 -6.46 6.78
CA GLN A 69 -8.09 -7.92 6.90
C GLN A 69 -9.04 -8.46 7.95
N LEU A 70 -9.20 -7.76 9.07
CA LEU A 70 -10.15 -8.13 10.13
C LEU A 70 -11.61 -8.02 9.67
N ASN A 71 -11.90 -7.10 8.74
CA ASN A 71 -13.23 -6.98 8.13
C ASN A 71 -13.46 -7.98 6.98
N ALA A 72 -12.42 -8.64 6.46
CA ALA A 72 -12.55 -9.54 5.33
C ALA A 72 -12.94 -10.96 5.76
N GLN A 73 -14.00 -11.50 5.16
CA GLN A 73 -14.41 -12.88 5.39
C GLN A 73 -13.42 -13.86 4.74
N ARG A 74 -13.07 -14.94 5.45
CA ARG A 74 -12.24 -16.03 4.94
C ARG A 74 -13.10 -17.06 4.19
N THR A 75 -13.54 -16.69 3.00
CA THR A 75 -14.28 -17.59 2.08
C THR A 75 -13.39 -18.14 0.98
N GLU A 76 -13.79 -19.24 0.34
CA GLU A 76 -13.08 -19.80 -0.81
C GLU A 76 -12.98 -18.81 -1.98
N GLU A 77 -14.01 -18.00 -2.20
CA GLU A 77 -14.02 -16.93 -3.21
C GLU A 77 -12.91 -15.89 -2.97
N MET A 78 -12.45 -15.73 -1.72
CA MET A 78 -11.36 -14.82 -1.35
C MET A 78 -9.99 -15.50 -1.32
N ALA A 79 -9.89 -16.82 -1.58
CA ALA A 79 -8.64 -17.59 -1.50
C ALA A 79 -7.49 -16.96 -2.29
N PHE A 80 -7.79 -16.41 -3.47
CA PHE A 80 -6.81 -15.71 -4.29
C PHE A 80 -6.22 -14.48 -3.58
N TRP A 81 -7.04 -13.67 -2.90
CA TRP A 81 -6.58 -12.50 -2.17
C TRP A 81 -5.75 -12.87 -0.95
N TRP A 82 -6.02 -14.01 -0.31
CA TRP A 82 -5.19 -14.55 0.77
C TRP A 82 -3.82 -14.98 0.25
N ARG A 83 -3.76 -15.73 -0.86
CA ARG A 83 -2.49 -16.10 -1.51
C ARG A 83 -1.69 -14.88 -1.95
N TYR A 84 -2.37 -13.85 -2.44
CA TYR A 84 -1.75 -12.57 -2.76
C TYR A 84 -1.14 -11.90 -1.52
N ARG A 85 -1.83 -11.92 -0.38
CA ARG A 85 -1.30 -11.39 0.89
C ARG A 85 -0.12 -12.20 1.40
N ASP A 86 -0.16 -13.53 1.30
CA ASP A 86 0.98 -14.39 1.65
C ASP A 86 2.21 -14.02 0.81
N PHE A 87 2.02 -13.78 -0.49
CA PHE A 87 3.08 -13.30 -1.36
C PHE A 87 3.62 -11.91 -0.95
N CYS A 88 2.73 -11.00 -0.51
CA CYS A 88 3.13 -9.67 -0.07
C CYS A 88 3.92 -9.69 1.24
N PHE A 89 3.40 -10.39 2.25
CA PHE A 89 3.84 -10.34 3.65
C PHE A 89 4.72 -11.50 4.08
N ARG A 90 4.89 -12.51 3.22
CA ARG A 90 5.88 -13.60 3.35
C ARG A 90 5.83 -14.34 4.71
N PRO A 91 4.69 -14.97 5.06
CA PRO A 91 4.52 -15.66 6.35
C PRO A 91 5.51 -16.81 6.56
N GLU A 92 6.06 -17.41 5.49
CA GLU A 92 7.09 -18.46 5.59
C GLU A 92 8.47 -17.90 6.02
N GLN A 93 8.71 -16.60 5.81
CA GLN A 93 9.99 -15.95 6.13
C GLN A 93 10.01 -15.40 7.55
N PHE A 94 8.85 -14.98 8.09
CA PHE A 94 8.75 -14.27 9.36
C PHE A 94 7.85 -15.02 10.34
N LYS A 95 8.29 -15.13 11.59
CA LYS A 95 7.53 -15.76 12.68
C LYS A 95 7.14 -14.72 13.70
N HIS A 96 5.95 -14.87 14.28
CA HIS A 96 5.48 -13.97 15.33
C HIS A 96 6.39 -14.01 16.54
N ALA A 97 6.76 -12.83 17.03
CA ALA A 97 7.37 -12.67 18.34
C ALA A 97 6.29 -12.58 19.43
N ALA A 98 6.68 -12.82 20.69
CA ALA A 98 5.76 -12.74 21.83
C ALA A 98 5.09 -11.36 21.97
N GLN A 99 5.83 -10.30 21.64
CA GLN A 99 5.42 -8.89 21.70
C GLN A 99 4.29 -8.51 20.73
N GLU A 100 4.07 -9.35 19.71
CA GLU A 100 3.04 -9.15 18.68
C GLU A 100 2.09 -10.36 18.58
N GLN A 101 1.99 -11.14 19.65
CA GLN A 101 1.18 -12.36 19.68
C GLN A 101 -0.30 -12.10 19.36
N ILE A 102 -0.80 -10.91 19.71
CA ILE A 102 -2.14 -10.46 19.35
C ILE A 102 -2.40 -10.51 17.83
N LEU A 103 -1.38 -10.29 16.99
CA LEU A 103 -1.54 -10.43 15.55
C LEU A 103 -1.78 -11.89 15.16
N ALA A 104 -1.06 -12.83 15.78
CA ALA A 104 -1.23 -14.27 15.53
C ALA A 104 -2.61 -14.77 15.98
N GLU A 105 -3.08 -14.30 17.15
CA GLU A 105 -4.41 -14.61 17.69
C GLU A 105 -5.54 -14.17 16.74
N HIS A 106 -5.32 -13.09 16.00
CA HIS A 106 -6.23 -12.59 14.97
C HIS A 106 -5.96 -13.14 13.56
N HIS A 107 -5.06 -14.12 13.43
CA HIS A 107 -4.64 -14.69 12.15
C HIS A 107 -4.09 -13.66 11.15
N LEU A 108 -3.41 -12.63 11.65
CA LEU A 108 -2.76 -11.58 10.87
C LEU A 108 -1.26 -11.91 10.73
N TYR A 109 -0.60 -11.27 9.76
CA TYR A 109 0.84 -11.42 9.54
C TYR A 109 1.66 -10.68 10.61
N THR A 110 2.98 -10.92 10.64
CA THR A 110 3.92 -10.24 11.55
C THR A 110 4.12 -8.78 11.16
N LEU A 111 4.58 -7.95 12.10
CA LEU A 111 5.05 -6.60 11.83
C LEU A 111 6.19 -6.59 10.79
N ASP A 112 7.10 -7.56 10.85
CA ASP A 112 8.17 -7.70 9.85
C ASP A 112 7.60 -7.88 8.44
N GLY A 113 6.57 -8.72 8.28
CA GLY A 113 5.91 -8.93 7.00
C GLY A 113 5.25 -7.67 6.46
N TYR A 114 4.51 -6.94 7.30
CA TYR A 114 3.83 -5.71 6.90
C TYR A 114 4.80 -4.56 6.58
N LEU A 115 5.71 -4.26 7.51
CA LEU A 115 6.57 -3.08 7.41
C LEU A 115 7.65 -3.26 6.34
N SER A 116 8.20 -4.46 6.18
CA SER A 116 9.10 -4.76 5.05
C SER A 116 8.38 -4.67 3.71
N TYR A 117 7.10 -5.07 3.63
CA TYR A 117 6.31 -4.90 2.42
C TYR A 117 6.09 -3.43 2.09
N TRP A 118 5.67 -2.61 3.07
CA TRP A 118 5.49 -1.16 2.89
C TRP A 118 6.76 -0.48 2.39
N GLN A 119 7.91 -0.79 3.00
CA GLN A 119 9.19 -0.25 2.57
C GLN A 119 9.48 -0.68 1.13
N ARG A 120 9.41 -1.99 0.85
CA ARG A 120 9.77 -2.58 -0.44
C ARG A 120 8.98 -2.00 -1.59
N ILE A 121 7.66 -1.86 -1.47
CA ILE A 121 6.83 -1.35 -2.57
C ILE A 121 7.12 0.13 -2.86
N ASN A 122 7.25 0.95 -1.82
CA ASN A 122 7.50 2.38 -1.99
C ASN A 122 8.91 2.62 -2.55
N GLN A 123 9.91 1.95 -1.98
CA GLN A 123 11.30 2.08 -2.42
C GLN A 123 11.50 1.58 -3.86
N ASN A 124 10.83 0.50 -4.26
CA ASN A 124 10.87 0.01 -5.65
C ASN A 124 10.36 1.07 -6.62
N ILE A 125 9.21 1.68 -6.33
CA ILE A 125 8.64 2.73 -7.18
C ILE A 125 9.58 3.94 -7.27
N LEU A 126 10.08 4.42 -6.13
CA LEU A 126 10.97 5.57 -6.06
C LEU A 126 12.32 5.35 -6.75
N ALA A 127 12.83 4.11 -6.74
CA ALA A 127 14.11 3.77 -7.37
C ALA A 127 13.98 3.53 -8.88
N THR A 128 12.81 3.11 -9.35
CA THR A 128 12.62 2.70 -10.74
C THR A 128 12.09 3.80 -11.65
N ILE A 129 11.16 4.64 -11.16
CA ILE A 129 10.49 5.62 -12.02
C ILE A 129 11.32 6.90 -12.11
N PRO A 130 11.62 7.39 -13.33
CA PRO A 130 12.31 8.67 -13.49
C PRO A 130 11.54 9.83 -12.82
N PRO A 131 12.22 10.74 -12.10
CA PRO A 131 11.55 11.80 -11.34
C PRO A 131 10.60 12.68 -12.17
N GLU A 132 10.94 12.95 -13.43
CA GLU A 132 10.13 13.75 -14.37
C GLU A 132 8.82 13.06 -14.78
N ARG A 133 8.74 11.73 -14.61
CA ARG A 133 7.55 10.91 -14.87
C ARG A 133 6.82 10.52 -13.58
N LEU A 134 7.28 10.98 -12.41
CA LEU A 134 6.72 10.60 -11.11
C LEU A 134 6.19 11.82 -10.34
N LEU A 135 4.89 11.79 -10.03
CA LEU A 135 4.29 12.67 -9.04
C LEU A 135 4.04 11.90 -7.73
N ILE A 136 4.60 12.39 -6.63
CA ILE A 136 4.34 11.84 -5.29
C ILE A 136 3.27 12.69 -4.59
N VAL A 137 2.26 12.03 -4.03
CA VAL A 137 1.15 12.65 -3.32
C VAL A 137 0.90 11.90 -2.01
N ARG A 138 0.91 12.60 -0.87
CA ARG A 138 0.52 11.96 0.39
C ARG A 138 -0.98 11.69 0.36
N THR A 139 -1.41 10.53 0.86
CA THR A 139 -2.85 10.17 0.79
C THR A 139 -3.77 11.16 1.49
N VAL A 140 -3.27 11.86 2.52
CA VAL A 140 -4.00 12.92 3.24
C VAL A 140 -4.08 14.24 2.46
N GLU A 141 -3.27 14.40 1.41
CA GLU A 141 -3.17 15.60 0.59
C GLU A 141 -3.81 15.42 -0.80
N ILE A 142 -4.40 14.26 -1.11
CA ILE A 142 -4.93 13.97 -2.46
C ILE A 142 -5.92 15.06 -2.91
N GLU A 143 -6.86 15.44 -2.04
CA GLU A 143 -7.84 16.48 -2.33
C GLU A 143 -7.18 17.85 -2.53
N ALA A 144 -6.21 18.20 -1.68
CA ALA A 144 -5.44 19.44 -1.80
C ALA A 144 -4.47 19.44 -3.01
N SER A 145 -4.18 18.26 -3.58
CA SER A 145 -3.24 18.08 -4.69
C SER A 145 -3.92 18.02 -6.05
N ILE A 146 -5.22 18.27 -6.14
CA ILE A 146 -5.98 18.16 -7.40
C ILE A 146 -5.42 19.05 -8.50
N ASP A 147 -5.11 20.32 -8.21
CA ASP A 147 -4.49 21.23 -9.19
C ASP A 147 -3.11 20.74 -9.65
N LYS A 148 -2.31 20.22 -8.70
CA LYS A 148 -0.99 19.65 -8.98
C LYS A 148 -1.09 18.41 -9.87
N ILE A 149 -2.08 17.55 -9.62
CA ILE A 149 -2.36 16.36 -10.42
C ILE A 149 -2.80 16.76 -11.83
N ALA A 150 -3.72 17.72 -11.95
CA ALA A 150 -4.20 18.22 -13.24
C ALA A 150 -3.05 18.80 -14.10
N GLN A 151 -2.20 19.62 -13.49
CA GLN A 151 -1.00 20.18 -14.14
C GLN A 151 -0.01 19.10 -14.54
N PHE A 152 0.20 18.09 -13.69
CA PHE A 152 1.11 16.98 -13.99
C PHE A 152 0.58 16.11 -15.13
N LEU A 153 -0.74 15.90 -15.24
CA LEU A 153 -1.39 15.09 -16.27
C LEU A 153 -1.82 15.86 -17.54
N PRO A 154 -1.32 17.09 -17.73
CA PRO A 154 -1.97 18.20 -18.46
C PRO A 154 -3.44 17.99 -18.84
N ILE A 155 -4.32 17.84 -17.85
CA ILE A 155 -5.78 17.72 -18.04
C ILE A 155 -6.53 18.89 -17.38
N PRO A 156 -7.74 19.23 -17.84
CA PRO A 156 -8.57 20.23 -17.16
C PRO A 156 -8.97 19.76 -15.75
N VAL A 157 -8.84 20.64 -14.75
CA VAL A 157 -9.07 20.28 -13.33
C VAL A 157 -10.49 19.80 -13.06
N GLU A 158 -11.46 20.32 -13.81
CA GLU A 158 -12.88 19.96 -13.76
C GLU A 158 -13.18 18.50 -14.15
N THR A 159 -12.23 17.83 -14.79
CA THR A 159 -12.33 16.39 -15.08
C THR A 159 -12.05 15.51 -13.86
N LEU A 160 -11.49 16.09 -12.78
CA LEU A 160 -11.21 15.39 -11.54
C LEU A 160 -12.36 15.60 -10.54
N ASN A 161 -12.73 14.54 -9.83
CA ASN A 161 -13.80 14.58 -8.83
C ASN A 161 -13.22 14.46 -7.40
N PRO A 162 -12.97 15.58 -6.70
CA PRO A 162 -12.41 15.57 -5.36
C PRO A 162 -13.32 14.86 -4.34
N SER A 163 -14.64 14.90 -4.52
CA SER A 163 -15.61 14.29 -3.59
C SER A 163 -15.53 12.76 -3.49
N ARG A 164 -14.79 12.10 -4.39
CA ARG A 164 -14.60 10.65 -4.44
C ARG A 164 -13.19 10.19 -4.03
N SER A 165 -12.36 11.09 -3.49
CA SER A 165 -10.96 10.81 -3.09
C SER A 165 -10.81 9.75 -1.99
N HIS A 166 -11.87 9.45 -1.23
CA HIS A 166 -11.83 8.55 -0.07
C HIS A 166 -12.92 7.47 -0.04
N LEU A 167 -13.33 6.94 -1.20
CA LEU A 167 -14.44 5.97 -1.29
C LEU A 167 -14.23 4.63 -0.54
N TYR A 168 -12.98 4.23 -0.28
CA TYR A 168 -12.65 2.90 0.26
C TYR A 168 -12.19 2.93 1.73
N LYS A 169 -12.91 3.65 2.60
CA LYS A 169 -12.63 3.63 4.05
C LYS A 169 -13.05 2.28 4.65
N ALA A 170 -12.24 1.76 5.57
CA ALA A 170 -12.60 0.57 6.35
C ALA A 170 -13.89 0.84 7.17
N GLN A 171 -14.80 -0.12 7.21
CA GLN A 171 -16.10 0.03 7.85
C GLN A 171 -16.01 0.05 9.38
N LYS A 172 -15.04 -0.67 9.96
CA LYS A 172 -14.82 -0.77 11.40
C LYS A 172 -13.33 -0.66 11.74
N LYS A 173 -13.02 0.11 12.80
CA LYS A 173 -11.70 0.16 13.44
C LYS A 173 -11.63 -0.83 14.60
N PHE A 174 -10.53 -1.57 14.69
CA PHE A 174 -10.27 -2.54 15.77
C PHE A 174 -9.20 -2.06 16.76
N ASN A 175 -8.49 -0.96 16.45
CA ASN A 175 -7.45 -0.37 17.30
C ASN A 175 -6.36 -1.38 17.71
N LEU A 176 -6.06 -2.37 16.85
CA LEU A 176 -5.18 -3.49 17.19
C LEU A 176 -3.74 -3.05 17.44
N LEU A 177 -3.29 -1.97 16.78
CA LEU A 177 -1.96 -1.41 17.00
C LEU A 177 -1.71 -0.96 18.43
N TRP A 178 -2.76 -0.55 19.16
CA TRP A 178 -2.64 -0.16 20.57
C TRP A 178 -2.47 -1.35 21.53
N GLN A 179 -2.67 -2.57 21.02
CA GLN A 179 -2.55 -3.81 21.80
C GLN A 179 -1.21 -4.51 21.58
N ILE A 180 -0.40 -4.00 20.66
CA ILE A 180 0.97 -4.49 20.42
C ILE A 180 1.91 -3.77 21.40
N ASP A 181 2.96 -4.45 21.85
CA ASP A 181 4.03 -3.82 22.62
C ASP A 181 4.59 -2.60 21.88
N ARG A 182 4.59 -1.45 22.56
CA ARG A 182 4.88 -0.18 21.92
C ARG A 182 6.33 -0.08 21.47
N ASP A 183 7.26 -0.44 22.35
CA ASP A 183 8.68 -0.32 22.07
C ASP A 183 9.07 -1.29 20.94
N PHE A 184 8.47 -2.48 20.91
CA PHE A 184 8.65 -3.42 19.83
C PHE A 184 8.16 -2.87 18.49
N LEU A 185 6.93 -2.31 18.43
CA LEU A 185 6.41 -1.69 17.20
C LEU A 185 7.33 -0.57 16.71
N GLU A 186 7.76 0.32 17.60
CA GLU A 186 8.62 1.45 17.23
C GLU A 186 10.00 0.98 16.77
N GLN A 187 10.59 -0.06 17.39
CA GLN A 187 11.83 -0.66 16.90
C GLN A 187 11.70 -1.23 15.48
N LYS A 188 10.57 -1.89 15.15
CA LYS A 188 10.33 -2.41 13.81
C LYS A 188 10.13 -1.30 12.78
N VAL A 189 9.41 -0.23 13.16
CA VAL A 189 9.23 0.94 12.29
C VAL A 189 10.55 1.67 12.07
N GLU A 190 11.37 1.82 13.11
CA GLU A 190 12.69 2.41 13.01
C GLU A 190 13.56 1.63 12.00
N PHE A 191 13.53 0.31 12.08
CA PHE A 191 14.31 -0.56 11.21
C PHE A 191 13.86 -0.53 9.74
N TYR A 192 12.56 -0.67 9.47
CA TYR A 192 12.06 -0.81 8.08
C TYR A 192 11.68 0.52 7.42
N CYS A 193 11.06 1.43 8.17
CA CYS A 193 10.30 2.53 7.58
C CYS A 193 10.93 3.90 7.78
N ARG A 194 11.78 4.08 8.81
CA ARG A 194 12.32 5.39 9.19
C ARG A 194 12.92 6.20 8.05
N PRO A 195 13.75 5.63 7.16
CA PRO A 195 14.36 6.42 6.08
C PRO A 195 13.32 7.10 5.16
N LEU A 196 12.28 6.36 4.76
CA LEU A 196 11.20 6.91 3.93
C LEU A 196 10.26 7.80 4.75
N MET A 197 10.01 7.45 6.02
CA MET A 197 9.19 8.27 6.90
C MET A 197 9.82 9.63 7.17
N ASP A 198 11.14 9.73 7.34
CA ASP A 198 11.81 11.02 7.50
C ASP A 198 11.77 11.87 6.23
N GLN A 199 11.79 11.23 5.06
CA GLN A 199 11.74 11.93 3.78
C GLN A 199 10.34 12.48 3.48
N TYR A 200 9.28 11.71 3.74
CA TYR A 200 7.92 12.04 3.30
C TYR A 200 6.96 12.43 4.43
N PHE A 201 7.27 12.06 5.67
CA PHE A 201 6.44 12.31 6.86
C PHE A 201 7.32 12.72 8.06
N PRO A 202 8.20 13.74 7.94
CA PRO A 202 9.12 14.14 9.02
C PRO A 202 8.42 14.59 10.30
N GLU A 203 7.15 14.98 10.20
CA GLU A 203 6.26 15.31 11.31
C GLU A 203 5.77 14.08 12.09
N VAL A 204 5.85 12.88 11.50
CA VAL A 204 5.41 11.62 12.11
C VAL A 204 6.62 10.88 12.69
N ARG A 205 6.81 11.01 14.01
CA ARG A 205 7.92 10.42 14.74
C ARG A 205 7.53 9.13 15.43
N GLN A 206 6.27 9.01 15.82
CA GLN A 206 5.73 7.88 16.55
C GLN A 206 4.25 7.69 16.18
N MET A 207 3.71 6.50 16.41
CA MET A 207 2.30 6.21 16.07
C MET A 207 1.27 7.18 16.67
N ASN A 208 1.57 7.83 17.80
CA ASN A 208 0.61 8.73 18.47
C ASN A 208 0.41 10.05 17.72
N ASP A 209 1.34 10.41 16.84
CA ASP A 209 1.27 11.66 16.07
C ASP A 209 0.18 11.58 14.99
N VAL A 210 -0.23 10.36 14.62
CA VAL A 210 -1.16 10.10 13.51
C VAL A 210 -2.39 9.31 13.94
N LEU A 211 -2.28 8.44 14.95
CA LEU A 211 -3.42 7.73 15.51
C LEU A 211 -3.80 8.36 16.84
N GLY A 212 -4.98 8.99 16.87
CA GLY A 212 -5.64 9.33 18.12
C GLY A 212 -6.10 8.05 18.85
N ARG A 213 -5.99 8.02 20.18
CA ARG A 213 -6.70 7.02 20.97
C ARG A 213 -8.20 7.33 20.89
N ASP A 214 -8.91 6.73 19.95
CA ASP A 214 -10.38 6.73 19.97
C ASP A 214 -10.83 5.93 21.21
N ALA A 215 -10.88 6.60 22.37
CA ALA A 215 -11.27 6.07 23.68
C ALA A 215 -12.80 5.87 23.81
N LYS A 216 -13.49 5.51 22.72
CA LYS A 216 -14.93 5.23 22.69
C LYS A 216 -15.19 3.93 21.96
N GLY A 217 -14.81 2.83 22.60
CA GLY A 217 -15.07 1.48 22.08
C GLY A 217 -14.82 0.34 23.06
N MET A 218 -14.31 0.61 24.26
CA MET A 218 -14.28 -0.36 25.36
C MET A 218 -15.41 0.00 26.33
N GLY A 219 -16.61 -0.44 25.99
CA GLY A 219 -17.82 -0.13 26.73
C GLY A 219 -18.83 -1.27 26.59
N LYS A 220 -18.75 -2.17 27.57
CA LYS A 220 -19.56 -3.37 27.86
C LYS A 220 -19.18 -4.64 27.12
#